data_AF-Q7S8V7-F1
#
_entry.id   AF-Q7S8V7-F1
#
_cell.length_a   1.000
_cell.length_b   1.000
_cell.length_c   1.000
_cell.angle_alpha   90.00
_cell.angle_beta   90.00
_cell.angle_gamma   90.00
#
_symmetry.space_group_name_H-M   'P 1'
#
loop_
_entity.id
_entity.type
_entity.pdbx_description
1 polymer ?
#
loop_
_entity_poly.entity_id
_entity_poly.type
_entity_poly.pdbx_seq_one_letter_code
_entity_poly.pdbx_strand_id
1 'polypeptide(L)'
;MFKKDITPSPKQKLKSSIQRNLRQSLLTTYPLLTPHIDDIIPKKASLEQIKLPDRVSLYVIDGTTPLFFQADTPSQQNTIVPHLKLVHRFPQCFPTIRIDRGAIRFVLSGATLMAPGLTSKGGRLPQPHERPPREKSAAEAENDEIEVPNEGADEEGHWSRELEKGEPVVVLAEGKEEACAVGVLVAGTKEIKEKGKGPVIEEAHFLGDGLWRMALD
;
A
#
# COMPACT_ATOMS: atom_id res chain seq x y z
N MET A 1 -9.97 8.94 -4.94
CA MET A 1 -10.43 8.95 -3.53
C MET A 1 -10.22 10.32 -2.86
N PHE A 2 -8.99 10.79 -2.61
CA PHE A 2 -8.76 11.95 -1.72
C PHE A 2 -8.41 13.28 -2.42
N LYS A 3 -9.02 13.60 -3.57
CA LYS A 3 -8.61 14.78 -4.37
C LYS A 3 -8.92 16.13 -3.72
N LYS A 4 -9.94 16.17 -2.87
CA LYS A 4 -10.43 17.36 -2.18
C LYS A 4 -10.01 17.30 -0.72
N ASP A 5 -10.07 18.44 -0.05
CA ASP A 5 -9.85 18.48 1.39
C ASP A 5 -10.93 17.65 2.10
N ILE A 6 -10.49 16.95 3.14
CA ILE A 6 -11.29 15.96 3.86
C ILE A 6 -11.73 16.56 5.19
N THR A 7 -13.01 16.47 5.50
CA THR A 7 -13.52 16.74 6.85
C THR A 7 -13.62 15.43 7.63
N PRO A 8 -12.67 15.11 8.52
CA PRO A 8 -12.68 13.86 9.27
C PRO A 8 -13.73 13.87 10.38
N SER A 9 -14.28 12.70 10.69
CA SER A 9 -15.02 12.49 11.93
C SER A 9 -14.06 12.48 13.14
N PRO A 10 -14.56 12.70 14.37
CA PRO A 10 -13.73 12.55 15.57
C PRO A 10 -13.07 11.18 15.67
N LYS A 11 -11.86 11.14 16.22
CA LYS A 11 -11.10 9.91 16.48
C LYS A 11 -11.87 9.00 17.45
N GLN A 12 -11.94 7.72 17.11
CA GLN A 12 -12.54 6.69 17.95
C GLN A 12 -11.49 5.65 18.36
N LYS A 13 -11.25 5.49 19.67
CA LYS A 13 -10.38 4.44 20.19
C LYS A 13 -10.96 3.06 19.90
N LEU A 14 -10.10 2.16 19.41
CA LEU A 14 -10.49 0.78 19.14
C LEU A 14 -10.30 -0.11 20.36
N LYS A 15 -11.20 -1.07 20.52
CA LYS A 15 -11.09 -2.12 21.55
C LYS A 15 -9.91 -3.03 21.23
N SER A 16 -9.23 -3.54 22.25
CA SER A 16 -8.04 -4.40 22.09
C SER A 16 -8.29 -5.65 21.23
N SER A 17 -9.51 -6.21 21.22
CA SER A 17 -9.86 -7.31 20.32
C SER A 17 -9.83 -6.90 18.84
N ILE A 18 -10.39 -5.74 18.52
CA ILE A 18 -10.40 -5.20 17.15
C ILE A 18 -8.97 -4.84 16.72
N GLN A 19 -8.17 -4.25 17.61
CA GLN A 19 -6.77 -3.92 17.33
C GLN A 19 -5.95 -5.17 16.98
N ARG A 20 -6.11 -6.26 17.74
CA ARG A 20 -5.46 -7.55 17.44
C ARG A 20 -5.89 -8.11 16.09
N ASN A 21 -7.18 -8.07 15.78
CA ASN A 21 -7.69 -8.53 14.49
C ASN A 21 -7.12 -7.71 13.32
N LEU A 22 -7.10 -6.38 13.45
CA LEU A 22 -6.53 -5.48 12.42
C LEU A 22 -5.04 -5.69 12.23
N ARG A 23 -4.30 -5.91 13.33
CA ARG A 23 -2.87 -6.27 13.26
C ARG A 23 -2.67 -7.56 12.47
N GLN A 24 -3.47 -8.59 12.73
CA GLN A 24 -3.41 -9.85 11.98
C GLN A 24 -3.77 -9.64 10.51
N SER A 25 -4.86 -8.93 10.22
CA SER A 25 -5.25 -8.63 8.83
C SER A 25 -4.17 -7.86 8.08
N LEU A 26 -3.52 -6.89 8.74
CA LEU A 26 -2.40 -6.14 8.15
C LEU A 26 -1.24 -7.07 7.79
N LEU A 27 -0.85 -7.98 8.68
CA LEU A 27 0.24 -8.94 8.43
C LEU A 27 -0.13 -10.00 7.39
N THR A 28 -1.40 -10.41 7.31
CA THR A 28 -1.87 -11.28 6.24
C THR A 28 -1.79 -10.57 4.87
N THR A 29 -2.15 -9.28 4.80
CA THR A 29 -2.05 -8.51 3.55
C THR A 29 -0.60 -8.13 3.22
N TYR A 30 0.22 -7.82 4.21
CA TYR A 30 1.62 -7.41 4.05
C TYR A 30 2.54 -8.23 4.98
N PRO A 31 2.83 -9.50 4.63
CA PRO A 31 3.64 -10.36 5.50
C PRO A 31 5.04 -9.82 5.77
N LEU A 32 5.61 -9.06 4.82
CA LEU A 32 6.93 -8.44 4.94
C LEU A 32 7.01 -7.39 6.07
N LEU A 33 5.88 -6.92 6.63
CA LEU A 33 5.86 -6.05 7.82
C LEU A 33 6.08 -6.82 9.13
N THR A 34 6.02 -8.16 9.12
CA THR A 34 6.14 -8.99 10.34
C THR A 34 7.41 -8.69 11.14
N PRO A 35 8.62 -8.54 10.55
CA PRO A 35 9.82 -8.17 11.28
C PRO A 35 9.76 -6.80 11.98
N HIS A 36 8.88 -5.92 11.51
CA HIS A 36 8.80 -4.52 11.93
C HIS A 36 7.51 -4.21 12.70
N ILE A 37 6.66 -5.20 12.96
CA ILE A 37 5.30 -4.95 13.42
C ILE A 37 5.24 -4.30 14.81
N ASP A 38 6.21 -4.58 15.68
CA ASP A 38 6.26 -3.96 17.00
C ASP A 38 6.75 -2.51 16.96
N ASP A 39 7.44 -2.10 15.89
CA ASP A 39 7.81 -0.70 15.62
C ASP A 39 6.67 0.09 14.94
N ILE A 40 5.78 -0.62 14.23
CA ILE A 40 4.63 -0.04 13.52
C ILE A 40 3.43 0.08 14.47
N ILE A 41 3.12 -1.01 15.20
CA ILE A 41 2.02 -1.10 16.17
C ILE A 41 2.57 -1.67 17.48
N PRO A 42 3.20 -0.84 18.34
CA PRO A 42 3.67 -1.28 19.64
C PRO A 42 2.52 -1.86 20.47
N LYS A 43 2.80 -2.91 21.26
CA LYS A 43 1.78 -3.66 22.03
C LYS A 43 0.96 -2.81 23.01
N LYS A 44 1.49 -1.65 23.44
CA LYS A 44 0.83 -0.70 24.37
C LYS A 44 0.23 0.52 23.67
N ALA A 45 0.42 0.66 22.37
CA ALA A 45 -0.04 1.83 21.62
C ALA A 45 -1.57 1.85 21.48
N SER A 46 -2.13 3.04 21.36
CA SER A 46 -3.55 3.23 21.13
C SER A 46 -3.84 3.35 19.64
N LEU A 47 -4.40 2.30 19.03
CA LEU A 47 -4.93 2.38 17.67
C LEU A 47 -6.33 2.99 17.68
N GLU A 48 -6.51 4.02 16.85
CA GLU A 48 -7.72 4.81 16.72
C GLU A 48 -8.23 4.76 15.26
N GLN A 49 -9.53 4.87 15.09
CA GLN A 49 -10.21 4.93 13.80
C GLN A 49 -10.77 6.33 13.56
N ILE A 50 -10.56 6.84 12.35
CA ILE A 50 -11.16 8.08 11.86
C ILE A 50 -12.03 7.72 10.65
N LYS A 51 -13.32 8.04 10.72
CA LYS A 51 -14.21 7.90 9.57
C LYS A 51 -14.07 9.12 8.67
N LEU A 52 -13.80 8.86 7.39
CA LEU A 52 -13.70 9.86 6.35
C LEU A 52 -14.95 9.77 5.44
N PRO A 53 -15.18 10.76 4.57
CA PRO A 53 -16.16 10.67 3.48
C PRO A 53 -15.93 9.44 2.59
N ASP A 54 -16.92 9.13 1.74
CA ASP A 54 -16.85 8.06 0.73
C ASP A 54 -16.60 6.66 1.33
N ARG A 55 -17.07 6.44 2.56
CA ARG A 55 -16.98 5.15 3.30
C ARG A 55 -15.54 4.67 3.51
N VAL A 56 -14.63 5.61 3.76
CA VAL A 56 -13.24 5.30 4.09
C VAL A 56 -13.05 5.34 5.61
N SER A 57 -12.37 4.33 6.15
CA SER A 57 -11.87 4.33 7.53
C SER A 57 -10.35 4.42 7.53
N LEU A 58 -9.81 5.45 8.15
CA LEU A 58 -8.38 5.61 8.39
C LEU A 58 -8.03 5.09 9.79
N TYR A 59 -6.94 4.35 9.89
CA TYR A 59 -6.39 3.85 11.14
C TYR A 59 -5.10 4.58 11.48
N VAL A 60 -5.08 5.16 12.67
CA VAL A 60 -4.01 6.02 13.20
C VAL A 60 -3.54 5.50 14.54
N ILE A 61 -2.24 5.57 14.77
CA ILE A 61 -1.61 5.18 16.03
C ILE A 61 -1.24 6.41 16.84
N ASP A 62 -1.55 6.35 18.14
CA ASP A 62 -1.32 7.40 19.13
C ASP A 62 -1.80 8.78 18.67
N GLY A 63 -2.91 8.77 17.91
CA GLY A 63 -3.59 9.95 17.39
C GLY A 63 -2.85 10.71 16.29
N THR A 64 -1.60 10.41 15.97
CA THR A 64 -0.76 11.30 15.13
C THR A 64 -0.25 10.64 13.86
N THR A 65 -0.06 9.32 13.87
CA THR A 65 0.63 8.62 12.78
C THR A 65 -0.34 7.74 12.01
N PRO A 66 -0.63 8.03 10.73
CA PRO A 66 -1.52 7.21 9.91
C PRO A 66 -0.81 5.95 9.43
N LEU A 67 -1.48 4.80 9.53
CA LEU A 67 -0.92 3.50 9.16
C LEU A 67 -1.50 2.98 7.86
N PHE A 68 -2.82 2.82 7.81
CA PHE A 68 -3.53 2.26 6.66
C PHE A 68 -4.99 2.71 6.67
N PHE A 69 -5.66 2.53 5.54
CA PHE A 69 -7.09 2.80 5.40
C PHE A 69 -7.80 1.62 4.74
N GLN A 70 -9.11 1.55 4.94
CA GLN A 70 -10.00 0.63 4.26
C GLN A 70 -11.13 1.43 3.61
N ALA A 71 -11.40 1.15 2.34
CA ALA A 71 -12.49 1.76 1.60
C ALA A 71 -13.53 0.70 1.24
N ASP A 72 -14.80 0.99 1.50
CA ASP A 72 -15.92 0.14 1.06
C ASP A 72 -16.34 0.54 -0.36
N THR A 73 -15.46 0.33 -1.33
CA THR A 73 -15.73 0.54 -2.77
C THR A 73 -15.67 -0.79 -3.52
N PRO A 74 -16.35 -0.95 -4.68
CA PRO A 74 -16.32 -2.20 -5.45
C PRO A 74 -14.91 -2.68 -5.81
N SER A 75 -13.98 -1.74 -5.99
CA SER A 75 -12.58 -2.00 -6.38
C SER A 75 -11.65 -2.29 -5.20
N GLN A 76 -12.06 -1.96 -3.96
CA GLN A 76 -11.21 -2.04 -2.75
C GLN A 76 -11.91 -2.71 -1.56
N GLN A 77 -13.01 -3.42 -1.79
CA GLN A 77 -13.86 -3.93 -0.71
C GLN A 77 -13.06 -4.78 0.28
N ASN A 78 -13.11 -4.41 1.56
CA ASN A 78 -12.37 -5.02 2.67
C ASN A 78 -10.84 -5.08 2.50
N THR A 79 -10.26 -4.39 1.52
CA THR A 79 -8.81 -4.38 1.29
C THR A 79 -8.15 -3.33 2.18
N ILE A 80 -7.12 -3.74 2.92
CA ILE A 80 -6.28 -2.82 3.70
C ILE A 80 -5.26 -2.19 2.76
N VAL A 81 -5.27 -0.87 2.62
CA VAL A 81 -4.31 -0.12 1.80
C VAL A 81 -3.41 0.71 2.72
N PRO A 82 -2.07 0.63 2.62
CA PRO A 82 -1.17 1.36 3.50
C PRO A 82 -1.27 2.86 3.23
N HIS A 83 -1.01 3.65 4.24
CA HIS A 83 -0.79 5.09 4.06
C HIS A 83 0.61 5.33 3.50
N LEU A 84 0.80 6.36 2.65
CA LEU A 84 2.12 6.63 2.04
C LEU A 84 3.22 6.87 3.07
N LYS A 85 2.92 7.53 4.19
CA LYS A 85 3.86 7.70 5.32
C LYS A 85 4.35 6.35 5.90
N LEU A 86 3.52 5.31 5.94
CA LEU A 86 3.94 3.98 6.36
C LEU A 86 4.85 3.34 5.30
N VAL A 87 4.48 3.49 4.03
CA VAL A 87 5.27 2.99 2.88
C VAL A 87 6.66 3.63 2.86
N HIS A 88 6.77 4.95 3.03
CA HIS A 88 8.05 5.66 3.06
C HIS A 88 8.95 5.21 4.22
N ARG A 89 8.35 4.80 5.35
CA ARG A 89 9.11 4.30 6.50
C ARG A 89 9.62 2.86 6.30
N PHE A 90 8.90 2.04 5.53
CA PHE A 90 9.22 0.62 5.28
C PHE A 90 9.04 0.23 3.81
N PRO A 91 9.77 0.86 2.86
CA PRO A 91 9.49 0.73 1.43
C PRO A 91 9.68 -0.68 0.87
N GLN A 92 10.53 -1.49 1.51
CA GLN A 92 10.80 -2.88 1.14
C GLN A 92 9.64 -3.84 1.44
N CYS A 93 8.64 -3.41 2.23
CA CYS A 93 7.61 -4.31 2.76
C CYS A 93 6.34 -4.39 1.89
N PHE A 94 6.36 -3.78 0.70
CA PHE A 94 5.17 -3.63 -0.12
C PHE A 94 5.44 -3.98 -1.59
N PRO A 95 4.51 -4.69 -2.27
CA PRO A 95 4.58 -4.87 -3.71
C PRO A 95 4.64 -3.54 -4.45
N THR A 96 5.55 -3.45 -5.43
CA THR A 96 5.82 -2.20 -6.16
C THR A 96 5.65 -2.35 -7.67
N ILE A 97 5.21 -1.26 -8.29
CA ILE A 97 5.28 -1.00 -9.73
C ILE A 97 5.88 0.38 -9.97
N ARG A 98 6.56 0.59 -11.09
CA ARG A 98 7.14 1.89 -11.45
C ARG A 98 6.45 2.48 -12.66
N ILE A 99 6.04 3.73 -12.57
CA ILE A 99 5.55 4.50 -13.71
C ILE A 99 6.66 5.29 -14.38
N ASP A 100 6.51 5.55 -15.68
CA ASP A 100 7.38 6.47 -16.40
C ASP A 100 7.18 7.94 -16.02
N ARG A 101 8.13 8.79 -16.44
CA ARG A 101 8.11 10.23 -16.20
C ARG A 101 6.83 10.94 -16.68
N GLY A 102 6.25 10.50 -17.78
CA GLY A 102 5.05 11.12 -18.38
C GLY A 102 3.80 10.92 -17.53
N ALA A 103 3.70 9.79 -16.85
CA ALA A 103 2.57 9.46 -15.97
C ALA A 103 2.57 10.20 -14.62
N ILE A 104 3.74 10.65 -14.14
CA ILE A 104 3.91 11.22 -12.77
C ILE A 104 2.92 12.33 -12.47
N ARG A 105 2.83 13.33 -13.36
CA ARG A 105 1.94 14.50 -13.14
C ARG A 105 0.48 14.10 -13.03
N PHE A 106 0.07 13.03 -13.72
CA PHE A 106 -1.31 12.58 -13.76
C PHE A 106 -1.66 11.82 -12.49
N VAL A 107 -0.77 10.92 -12.05
CA VAL A 107 -0.92 10.21 -10.76
C VAL A 107 -1.00 11.20 -9.61
N LEU A 108 -0.13 12.22 -9.58
CA LEU A 108 -0.15 13.28 -8.57
C LEU A 108 -1.31 14.28 -8.71
N SER A 109 -2.15 14.13 -9.73
CA SER A 109 -3.43 14.84 -9.86
C SER A 109 -4.63 13.94 -9.55
N GLY A 110 -4.37 12.70 -9.14
CA GLY A 110 -5.36 11.66 -8.85
C GLY A 110 -6.07 11.11 -10.09
N ALA A 111 -5.46 11.20 -11.26
CA ALA A 111 -5.98 10.53 -12.45
C ALA A 111 -5.83 9.00 -12.32
N THR A 112 -6.68 8.27 -13.04
CA THR A 112 -6.56 6.81 -13.20
C THR A 112 -5.19 6.47 -13.78
N LEU A 113 -4.49 5.52 -13.17
CA LEU A 113 -3.26 4.98 -13.72
C LEU A 113 -3.61 4.01 -14.85
N MET A 114 -3.05 4.26 -16.04
CA MET A 114 -3.28 3.48 -17.25
C MET A 114 -2.06 2.63 -17.59
N ALA A 115 -2.29 1.45 -18.18
CA ALA A 115 -1.23 0.49 -18.53
C ALA A 115 -0.05 1.08 -19.35
N PRO A 116 -0.24 2.00 -20.32
CA PRO A 116 0.89 2.56 -21.07
C PRO A 116 1.96 3.25 -20.22
N GLY A 117 1.60 3.77 -19.04
CA GLY A 117 2.56 4.37 -18.11
C GLY A 117 3.49 3.36 -17.42
N LEU A 118 3.18 2.06 -17.53
CA LEU A 118 3.89 0.95 -16.89
C LEU A 118 4.58 0.04 -17.93
N THR A 119 4.07 -0.01 -19.16
CA THR A 119 4.63 -0.82 -20.26
C THR A 119 5.58 -0.04 -21.18
N SER A 120 5.77 1.25 -20.92
CA SER A 120 6.79 2.06 -21.61
C SER A 120 8.21 1.73 -21.11
N LYS A 121 9.23 2.30 -21.77
CA LYS A 121 10.65 2.09 -21.40
C LYS A 121 10.97 2.49 -19.94
N GLY A 122 10.29 3.51 -19.42
CA GLY A 122 10.46 4.02 -18.06
C GLY A 122 9.68 3.22 -17.01
N GLY A 123 8.61 2.54 -17.43
CA GLY A 123 7.77 1.74 -16.55
C GLY A 123 8.42 0.42 -16.12
N ARG A 124 8.02 -0.08 -14.95
CA ARG A 124 8.41 -1.40 -14.42
C ARG A 124 7.17 -2.08 -13.86
N LEU A 125 6.77 -3.17 -14.50
CA LEU A 125 5.85 -4.15 -13.93
C LEU A 125 6.67 -5.23 -13.23
N PRO A 126 6.09 -6.05 -12.33
CA PRO A 126 6.82 -7.14 -11.70
C PRO A 126 7.52 -8.03 -12.73
N GLN A 127 8.58 -8.74 -12.34
CA GLN A 127 9.22 -9.74 -13.18
C GLN A 127 9.54 -10.95 -12.29
N PRO A 128 8.77 -12.04 -12.43
CA PRO A 128 9.01 -13.24 -11.64
C PRO A 128 10.44 -13.73 -11.80
N HIS A 129 11.11 -13.90 -10.66
CA HIS A 129 12.44 -14.50 -10.59
C HIS A 129 12.55 -15.31 -9.30
N GLU A 130 13.35 -16.37 -9.35
CA GLU A 130 13.60 -17.20 -8.17
C GLU A 130 14.43 -16.42 -7.15
N ARG A 131 14.03 -16.52 -5.88
CA ARG A 131 14.79 -15.99 -4.74
C ARG A 131 15.15 -17.14 -3.82
N PRO A 132 16.39 -17.20 -3.32
CA PRO A 132 16.81 -18.28 -2.43
C PRO A 132 16.03 -18.21 -1.11
N PRO A 133 15.87 -19.33 -0.38
CA PRO A 133 15.31 -19.29 0.96
C PRO A 133 16.10 -18.33 1.86
N ARG A 134 15.41 -17.59 2.72
CA ARG A 134 16.04 -16.73 3.73
C ARG A 134 15.79 -17.25 5.13
N GLU A 135 16.68 -16.92 6.04
CA GLU A 135 16.50 -17.20 7.45
C GLU A 135 15.34 -16.37 8.02
N LYS A 136 14.56 -16.99 8.91
CA LYS A 136 13.48 -16.31 9.61
C LYS A 136 14.06 -15.35 10.64
N SER A 137 13.49 -14.15 10.72
CA SER A 137 13.79 -13.22 11.81
C SER A 137 13.16 -13.69 13.13
N ALA A 138 13.62 -13.15 14.27
CA ALA A 138 13.05 -13.47 15.57
C ALA A 138 11.54 -13.17 15.67
N ALA A 139 11.10 -12.05 15.09
CA ALA A 139 9.68 -11.67 15.06
C ALA A 139 8.84 -12.61 14.18
N GLU A 140 9.43 -13.21 13.14
CA GLU A 140 8.78 -14.23 12.31
C GLU A 140 8.68 -15.57 13.02
N ALA A 141 9.65 -15.90 13.88
CA ALA A 141 9.61 -17.10 14.71
C ALA A 141 8.58 -16.98 15.85
N GLU A 142 8.31 -15.77 16.35
CA GLU A 142 7.24 -15.54 17.33
C GLU A 142 5.83 -15.61 16.73
N ASN A 143 5.70 -15.41 15.41
CA ASN A 143 4.44 -15.38 14.69
C ASN A 143 4.34 -16.51 13.67
N ASP A 144 4.31 -17.76 14.14
CA ASP A 144 4.24 -18.97 13.31
C ASP A 144 2.97 -19.06 12.43
N GLU A 145 1.97 -18.22 12.65
CA GLU A 145 0.75 -18.16 11.83
C GLU A 145 0.95 -17.43 10.49
N ILE A 146 1.95 -16.55 10.38
CA ILE A 146 2.21 -15.74 9.18
C ILE A 146 3.48 -16.23 8.50
N GLU A 147 3.31 -16.89 7.35
CA GLU A 147 4.43 -17.19 6.46
C GLU A 147 4.89 -15.90 5.77
N VAL A 148 6.14 -15.49 6.04
CA VAL A 148 6.72 -14.33 5.38
C VAL A 148 7.52 -14.77 4.16
N PRO A 149 7.08 -14.41 2.94
CA PRO A 149 7.76 -14.83 1.73
C PRO A 149 9.10 -14.08 1.58
N ASN A 150 9.98 -14.62 0.74
CA ASN A 150 11.16 -13.88 0.27
C ASN A 150 10.84 -13.12 -1.01
N GLU A 151 9.98 -12.10 -0.88
CA GLU A 151 9.61 -11.21 -1.98
C GLU A 151 10.37 -9.88 -1.93
N GLY A 152 10.47 -9.22 -3.07
CA GLY A 152 11.01 -7.86 -3.14
C GLY A 152 11.33 -7.42 -4.56
N ALA A 153 11.72 -6.15 -4.69
CA ALA A 153 12.23 -5.61 -5.94
C ALA A 153 13.66 -6.11 -6.22
N ASP A 154 13.97 -6.38 -7.50
CA ASP A 154 15.35 -6.57 -7.97
C ASP A 154 16.09 -5.23 -8.14
N GLU A 155 17.33 -5.29 -8.64
CA GLU A 155 18.18 -4.11 -8.87
C GLU A 155 17.57 -3.11 -9.88
N GLU A 156 16.70 -3.58 -10.77
CA GLU A 156 16.03 -2.76 -11.78
C GLU A 156 14.65 -2.23 -11.31
N GLY A 157 14.19 -2.66 -10.15
CA GLY A 157 12.92 -2.28 -9.55
C GLY A 157 11.73 -3.15 -9.96
N HIS A 158 11.96 -4.36 -10.48
CA HIS A 158 10.91 -5.32 -10.76
C HIS A 158 10.59 -6.16 -9.52
N TRP A 159 9.32 -6.18 -9.11
CA TRP A 159 8.86 -7.05 -8.03
C TRP A 159 8.97 -8.54 -8.41
N SER A 160 9.33 -9.39 -7.45
CA SER A 160 9.72 -10.79 -7.67
C SER A 160 8.60 -11.76 -8.03
N ARG A 161 7.33 -11.34 -8.04
CA ARG A 161 6.19 -12.15 -8.48
C ARG A 161 5.12 -11.32 -9.17
N GLU A 162 4.27 -11.96 -9.97
CA GLU A 162 3.08 -11.31 -10.50
C GLU A 162 2.12 -10.93 -9.36
N LEU A 163 1.38 -9.84 -9.58
CA LEU A 163 0.36 -9.34 -8.69
C LEU A 163 -1.02 -9.54 -9.30
N GLU A 164 -1.97 -9.88 -8.44
CA GLU A 164 -3.32 -10.25 -8.86
C GLU A 164 -4.28 -9.07 -8.81
N LYS A 165 -5.40 -9.18 -9.53
CA LYS A 165 -6.49 -8.21 -9.43
C LYS A 165 -7.00 -8.17 -7.98
N GLY A 166 -7.22 -6.96 -7.47
CA GLY A 166 -7.65 -6.71 -6.09
C GLY A 166 -6.49 -6.61 -5.11
N GLU A 167 -5.25 -6.84 -5.55
CA GLU A 167 -4.08 -6.71 -4.70
C GLU A 167 -3.66 -5.23 -4.56
N PRO A 168 -3.35 -4.76 -3.33
CA PRO A 168 -2.82 -3.44 -3.11
C PRO A 168 -1.36 -3.33 -3.57
N VAL A 169 -1.01 -2.20 -4.18
CA VAL A 169 0.31 -1.96 -4.77
C VAL A 169 0.80 -0.53 -4.52
N VAL A 170 2.11 -0.40 -4.35
CA VAL A 170 2.83 0.86 -4.25
C VAL A 170 3.31 1.30 -5.63
N VAL A 171 3.09 2.57 -5.95
CA VAL A 171 3.49 3.19 -7.21
C VAL A 171 4.75 4.02 -6.99
N LEU A 172 5.86 3.56 -7.55
CA LEU A 172 7.12 4.27 -7.66
C LEU A 172 7.15 5.09 -8.96
N ALA A 173 8.02 6.09 -9.02
CA ALA A 173 8.18 6.93 -10.20
C ALA A 173 9.61 6.90 -10.73
N GLU A 174 9.77 6.87 -12.05
CA GLU A 174 11.08 6.91 -12.69
C GLU A 174 11.91 8.14 -12.24
N GLY A 175 13.09 7.89 -11.68
CA GLY A 175 13.99 8.93 -11.18
C GLY A 175 13.55 9.56 -9.85
N LYS A 176 12.70 8.87 -9.08
CA LYS A 176 12.32 9.23 -7.71
C LYS A 176 12.59 8.07 -6.77
N GLU A 177 13.05 8.40 -5.57
CA GLU A 177 13.34 7.40 -4.52
C GLU A 177 12.07 7.01 -3.76
N GLU A 178 11.24 8.00 -3.43
CA GLU A 178 10.02 7.81 -2.65
C GLU A 178 8.81 7.40 -3.50
N ALA A 179 7.95 6.57 -2.93
CA ALA A 179 6.67 6.21 -3.51
C ALA A 179 5.78 7.44 -3.72
N CYS A 180 5.11 7.54 -4.87
CA CYS A 180 4.24 8.66 -5.20
C CYS A 180 2.76 8.38 -4.98
N ALA A 181 2.36 7.11 -5.00
CA ALA A 181 0.98 6.71 -4.78
C ALA A 181 0.85 5.26 -4.28
N VAL A 182 -0.33 4.94 -3.75
CA VAL A 182 -0.77 3.59 -3.38
C VAL A 182 -2.19 3.39 -3.87
N GLY A 183 -2.53 2.17 -4.27
CA GLY A 183 -3.88 1.84 -4.71
C GLY A 183 -4.06 0.34 -4.89
N VAL A 184 -5.21 -0.05 -5.42
CA VAL A 184 -5.56 -1.46 -5.65
C VAL A 184 -5.62 -1.73 -7.14
N LEU A 185 -5.05 -2.87 -7.56
CA LEU A 185 -5.03 -3.31 -8.94
C LEU A 185 -6.44 -3.67 -9.43
N VAL A 186 -6.86 -3.08 -10.55
CA VAL A 186 -8.14 -3.45 -11.21
C VAL A 186 -7.98 -4.56 -12.25
N ALA A 187 -6.74 -4.91 -12.60
CA ALA A 187 -6.34 -6.02 -13.46
C ALA A 187 -5.00 -6.61 -12.98
N GLY A 188 -4.75 -7.90 -13.22
CA GLY A 188 -3.49 -8.54 -12.82
C GLY A 188 -2.30 -8.06 -13.66
N THR A 189 -1.09 -8.09 -13.10
CA THR A 189 0.11 -7.53 -13.79
C THR A 189 0.49 -8.30 -15.04
N LYS A 190 0.23 -9.61 -15.09
CA LYS A 190 0.37 -10.42 -16.29
C LYS A 190 -0.55 -9.93 -17.41
N GLU A 191 -1.83 -9.71 -17.11
CA GLU A 191 -2.81 -9.18 -18.05
C GLU A 191 -2.43 -7.78 -18.57
N ILE A 192 -1.94 -6.92 -17.67
CA ILE A 192 -1.50 -5.56 -18.00
C ILE A 192 -0.33 -5.58 -19.00
N LYS A 193 0.65 -6.47 -18.80
CA LYS A 193 1.78 -6.65 -19.73
C LYS A 193 1.31 -7.11 -21.10
N GLU A 194 0.44 -8.11 -21.15
CA GLU A 194 -0.04 -8.72 -22.40
C GLU A 194 -0.90 -7.75 -23.22
N LYS A 195 -1.81 -7.02 -22.56
CA LYS A 195 -2.74 -6.12 -23.25
C LYS A 195 -2.14 -4.74 -23.54
N GLY A 196 -1.27 -4.24 -22.66
CA GLY A 196 -0.65 -2.91 -22.77
C GLY A 196 -1.64 -1.73 -22.74
N LYS A 197 -2.91 -1.97 -22.39
CA LYS A 197 -3.98 -0.95 -22.37
C LYS A 197 -4.99 -1.23 -21.26
N GLY A 198 -5.72 -0.20 -20.89
CA GLY A 198 -6.76 -0.27 -19.86
C GLY A 198 -6.33 0.33 -18.51
N PRO A 199 -7.28 0.45 -17.58
CA PRO A 199 -7.02 0.97 -16.24
C PRO A 199 -6.23 -0.05 -15.42
N VAL A 200 -5.35 0.45 -14.56
CA VAL A 200 -4.53 -0.34 -13.63
C VAL A 200 -4.86 0.00 -12.19
N ILE A 201 -5.02 1.30 -11.88
CA ILE A 201 -5.50 1.80 -10.59
C ILE A 201 -6.50 2.92 -10.87
N GLU A 202 -7.74 2.77 -10.40
CA GLU A 202 -8.79 3.80 -10.54
C GLU A 202 -8.73 4.83 -9.42
N GLU A 203 -8.54 4.34 -8.19
CA GLU A 203 -8.54 5.15 -6.98
C GLU A 203 -7.23 4.96 -6.24
N ALA A 204 -6.44 6.03 -6.20
CA ALA A 204 -5.18 6.06 -5.47
C ALA A 204 -5.22 7.08 -4.33
N HIS A 205 -4.44 6.80 -3.29
CA HIS A 205 -3.90 7.80 -2.38
C HIS A 205 -2.51 8.19 -2.91
N PHE A 206 -2.24 9.49 -3.05
CA PHE A 206 -1.03 10.01 -3.69
C PHE A 206 -0.43 11.20 -2.92
N LEU A 207 0.84 11.50 -3.18
CA LEU A 207 1.52 12.60 -2.52
C LEU A 207 0.83 13.94 -2.81
N GLY A 208 0.55 14.67 -1.73
CA GLY A 208 -0.12 15.95 -1.82
C GLY A 208 -1.64 15.88 -1.93
N ASP A 209 -2.27 14.70 -1.87
CA ASP A 209 -3.73 14.59 -1.78
C ASP A 209 -4.27 15.01 -0.41
N GLY A 210 -5.60 15.04 -0.26
CA GLY A 210 -6.29 15.45 0.96
C GLY A 210 -5.98 14.55 2.16
N LEU A 211 -5.68 13.26 1.94
CA LEU A 211 -5.31 12.34 3.01
C LEU A 211 -3.86 12.58 3.45
N TRP A 212 -2.94 12.81 2.49
CA TRP A 212 -1.55 13.16 2.75
C TRP A 212 -1.42 14.45 3.56
N ARG A 213 -2.22 15.46 3.20
CA ARG A 213 -2.23 16.79 3.85
C ARG A 213 -3.06 16.83 5.14
N MET A 214 -3.74 15.74 5.49
CA MET A 214 -4.63 15.73 6.65
C MET A 214 -3.85 15.94 7.94
N ALA A 215 -4.20 16.99 8.68
CA ALA A 215 -3.73 17.23 10.03
C ALA A 215 -4.36 16.19 10.96
N LEU A 216 -3.53 15.60 11.82
CA LEU A 216 -3.93 14.58 12.78
C LEU A 216 -3.67 15.04 14.22
N ASP A 217 -3.06 16.18 14.43
CA ASP A 217 -2.84 16.80 15.73
C ASP A 217 -4.11 17.45 16.32
#